data_AF-A0A0Q6KFF9-F1
#
_entry.id   AF-A0A0Q6KFF9-F1
#
_cell.length_a   1.000
_cell.length_b   1.000
_cell.length_c   1.000
_cell.angle_alpha   90.00
_cell.angle_beta   90.00
_cell.angle_gamma   90.00
#
_symmetry.space_group_name_H-M   'P 1'
#
loop_
_entity.id
_entity.type
_entity.pdbx_description
1 polymer ?
#
loop_
_entity_poly.entity_id
_entity_poly.type
_entity_poly.pdbx_seq_one_letter_code
_entity_poly.pdbx_strand_id
1 'polypeptide(L)'
;MRLAVSAAALSTALLAAGPAPAAEPWGIPGEKPMVLKGRVVDAICHLTGQCPRDCGAGRRQLGIAVAGGPFRLVAKGAVDFAGAVPDLIGYCGREIEADGLLIETPEIVLFFVQGVRSDASGPFAPADRFKAEWEARHGRAEEWWRADPEANRILAEDGPYGIRGLAPKPKP
;
A
#
# COMPACT_ATOMS: atom_id res chain seq x y z
N MET A 1 -70.38 0.42 5.69
CA MET A 1 -69.19 -0.17 6.31
C MET A 1 -68.02 0.00 5.33
N ARG A 2 -67.17 1.02 5.51
CA ARG A 2 -66.00 1.28 4.63
C ARG A 2 -64.75 0.85 5.40
N LEU A 3 -64.08 -0.21 4.95
CA LEU A 3 -62.80 -0.62 5.53
C LEU A 3 -61.72 0.39 5.11
N ALA A 4 -61.13 1.06 6.10
CA ALA A 4 -59.90 1.81 5.91
C ALA A 4 -58.73 0.82 5.97
N VAL A 5 -57.99 0.70 4.87
CA VAL A 5 -56.72 -0.03 4.82
C VAL A 5 -55.62 0.96 5.14
N SER A 6 -55.07 0.88 6.35
CA SER A 6 -53.88 1.63 6.75
C SER A 6 -52.65 0.98 6.11
N ALA A 7 -52.03 1.66 5.16
CA ALA A 7 -50.76 1.26 4.58
C ALA A 7 -49.62 1.61 5.55
N ALA A 8 -49.00 0.60 6.17
CA ALA A 8 -47.78 0.74 6.94
C ALA A 8 -46.59 0.90 5.98
N ALA A 9 -45.94 2.06 5.99
CA ALA A 9 -44.73 2.31 5.22
C ALA A 9 -43.52 1.64 5.88
N LEU A 10 -43.03 0.55 5.29
CA LEU A 10 -41.73 -0.03 5.63
C LEU A 10 -40.62 0.91 5.13
N SER A 11 -39.96 1.62 6.04
CA SER A 11 -38.77 2.41 5.72
C SER A 11 -37.55 1.48 5.66
N THR A 12 -37.09 1.15 4.44
CA THR A 12 -35.86 0.39 4.23
C THR A 12 -34.67 1.31 4.49
N ALA A 13 -34.01 1.17 5.64
CA ALA A 13 -32.75 1.83 5.90
C ALA A 13 -31.68 1.19 4.99
N LEU A 14 -31.27 1.87 3.92
CA LEU A 14 -30.09 1.50 3.15
C LEU A 14 -28.86 1.72 4.04
N LEU A 15 -28.34 0.65 4.62
CA LEU A 15 -26.97 0.61 5.13
C LEU A 15 -26.04 0.85 3.94
N ALA A 16 -25.36 1.99 3.91
CA ALA A 16 -24.32 2.28 2.94
C ALA A 16 -23.15 1.30 3.16
N ALA A 17 -23.14 0.19 2.43
CA ALA A 17 -21.99 -0.70 2.38
C ALA A 17 -20.81 0.04 1.73
N GLY A 18 -19.68 0.08 2.42
CA GLY A 18 -18.44 0.62 1.85
C GLY A 18 -17.98 -0.17 0.62
N PRO A 19 -17.07 0.39 -0.20
CA PRO A 19 -16.52 -0.33 -1.35
C PRO A 19 -15.90 -1.66 -0.90
N ALA A 20 -16.25 -2.74 -1.58
CA ALA A 20 -15.64 -4.04 -1.35
C ALA A 20 -14.17 -4.00 -1.80
N PRO A 21 -13.23 -4.55 -1.02
CA PRO A 21 -11.84 -4.65 -1.45
C PRO A 21 -11.70 -5.50 -2.71
N ALA A 22 -10.83 -5.06 -3.61
CA ALA A 22 -10.43 -5.79 -4.81
C ALA A 22 -9.03 -6.41 -4.69
N ALA A 23 -8.32 -6.11 -3.60
CA ALA A 23 -6.96 -6.57 -3.36
C ALA A 23 -6.85 -8.11 -3.38
N GLU A 24 -5.82 -8.59 -4.07
CA GLU A 24 -5.49 -10.01 -4.17
C GLU A 24 -4.77 -10.46 -2.89
N PRO A 25 -5.29 -11.46 -2.16
CA PRO A 25 -4.62 -12.02 -0.99
C PRO A 25 -3.27 -12.68 -1.35
N TRP A 26 -2.27 -12.59 -0.48
CA TRP A 26 -0.93 -13.17 -0.70
C TRP A 26 -0.63 -14.37 0.20
N GLY A 27 -1.59 -14.80 1.01
CA GLY A 27 -1.43 -15.89 1.97
C GLY A 27 -0.59 -15.51 3.19
N ILE A 28 -0.46 -14.22 3.49
CA ILE A 28 0.30 -13.75 4.64
C ILE A 28 -0.51 -13.98 5.93
N PRO A 29 0.08 -14.56 6.99
CA PRO A 29 -0.58 -14.69 8.27
C PRO A 29 -1.09 -13.34 8.78
N GLY A 30 -2.39 -13.27 9.14
CA GLY A 30 -3.03 -12.05 9.63
C GLY A 30 -3.42 -11.05 8.55
N GLU A 31 -3.35 -11.40 7.26
CA GLU A 31 -3.80 -10.53 6.18
C GLU A 31 -5.33 -10.38 6.13
N LYS A 32 -5.78 -9.16 5.84
CA LYS A 32 -7.19 -8.81 5.62
C LYS A 32 -7.28 -7.86 4.42
N PRO A 33 -7.87 -8.28 3.28
CA PRO A 33 -8.17 -7.36 2.19
C PRO A 33 -9.09 -6.23 2.68
N MET A 34 -8.74 -4.97 2.40
CA MET A 34 -9.57 -3.82 2.75
C MET A 34 -9.31 -2.59 1.87
N VAL A 35 -10.34 -1.74 1.77
CA VAL A 35 -10.21 -0.37 1.29
C VAL A 35 -10.01 0.55 2.49
N LEU A 36 -8.85 1.19 2.57
CA LEU A 36 -8.51 2.18 3.60
C LEU A 36 -8.72 3.59 3.05
N LYS A 37 -9.63 4.34 3.67
CA LYS A 37 -9.82 5.77 3.38
C LYS A 37 -9.06 6.62 4.38
N GLY A 38 -8.24 7.54 3.91
CA GLY A 38 -7.52 8.46 4.78
C GLY A 38 -6.57 9.39 4.06
N ARG A 39 -5.84 10.20 4.84
CA ARG A 39 -4.88 11.18 4.32
C ARG A 39 -3.50 10.57 4.21
N VAL A 40 -2.85 10.73 3.05
CA VAL A 40 -1.45 10.34 2.88
C VAL A 40 -0.54 11.32 3.62
N VAL A 41 0.34 10.80 4.47
CA VAL A 41 1.25 11.59 5.30
C VAL A 41 2.66 10.98 5.32
N ASP A 42 3.68 11.81 5.56
CA ASP A 42 5.00 11.34 5.97
C ASP A 42 4.88 10.70 7.36
N ALA A 43 5.34 9.46 7.49
CA ALA A 43 5.24 8.69 8.73
C ALA A 43 5.98 9.34 9.91
N ILE A 44 7.18 9.87 9.67
CA ILE A 44 8.00 10.51 10.71
C ILE A 44 7.39 11.85 11.11
N CYS A 45 6.92 12.63 10.14
CA CYS A 45 6.17 13.87 10.41
C CYS A 45 4.93 13.59 11.26
N HIS A 46 4.14 12.57 10.91
CA HIS A 46 2.94 12.22 11.63
C HIS A 46 3.22 11.76 13.07
N LEU A 47 4.25 10.93 13.26
CA LEU A 47 4.57 10.34 14.56
C LEU A 47 5.35 11.28 15.49
N THR A 48 6.15 12.19 14.94
CA THR A 48 7.12 12.98 15.73
C THR A 48 7.00 14.49 15.55
N GLY A 49 6.22 14.96 14.58
CA GLY A 49 6.13 16.38 14.21
C GLY A 49 7.28 16.89 13.35
N GLN A 50 8.28 16.05 13.01
CA GLN A 50 9.37 16.44 12.14
C GLN A 50 8.93 16.41 10.65
N CYS A 51 8.40 17.54 10.19
CA CYS A 51 7.75 17.63 8.89
C CYS A 51 8.63 18.31 7.83
N PRO A 52 9.33 17.55 6.96
CA PRO A 52 9.96 18.13 5.78
C PRO A 52 8.90 18.63 4.80
N ARG A 53 9.30 19.53 3.90
CA ARG A 53 8.46 19.91 2.75
C ARG A 53 8.15 18.69 1.88
N ASP A 54 6.98 18.70 1.24
CA ASP A 54 6.56 17.74 0.21
C ASP A 54 6.68 16.26 0.63
N CYS A 55 6.36 15.97 1.90
CA CYS A 55 6.55 14.64 2.52
C CYS A 55 7.97 14.07 2.29
N GLY A 56 8.99 14.92 2.25
CA GLY A 56 10.37 14.52 2.01
C GLY A 56 10.70 14.13 0.58
N ALA A 57 9.84 14.48 -0.40
CA ALA A 57 10.08 14.32 -1.84
C ALA A 57 10.51 12.89 -2.23
N GLY A 58 9.81 11.89 -1.70
CA GLY A 58 10.06 10.47 -2.00
C GLY A 58 11.15 9.81 -1.16
N ARG A 59 11.81 10.54 -0.26
CA ARG A 59 12.85 10.00 0.64
C ARG A 59 12.34 9.57 2.02
N ARG A 60 11.04 9.68 2.25
CA ARG A 60 10.40 9.35 3.53
C ARG A 60 9.41 8.22 3.31
N GLN A 61 9.28 7.37 4.32
CA GLN A 61 8.20 6.40 4.36
C GLN A 61 6.87 7.14 4.53
N LEU A 62 5.87 6.75 3.74
CA LEU A 62 4.54 7.32 3.81
C LEU A 62 3.58 6.36 4.53
N GLY A 63 2.49 6.92 5.03
CA GLY A 63 1.39 6.17 5.60
C GLY A 63 0.05 6.86 5.37
N ILE A 64 -1.01 6.23 5.85
CA ILE A 64 -2.38 6.73 5.74
C ILE A 64 -2.90 7.02 7.15
N ALA A 65 -3.22 8.28 7.43
CA ALA A 65 -3.88 8.70 8.65
C ALA A 65 -5.40 8.67 8.46
N VAL A 66 -6.08 7.80 9.21
CA VAL A 66 -7.54 7.71 9.21
C VAL A 66 -8.12 8.77 10.15
N ALA A 67 -9.14 9.51 9.70
CA ALA A 67 -9.78 10.54 10.52
C ALA A 67 -10.37 9.94 11.81
N GLY A 68 -9.88 10.41 12.96
CA GLY A 68 -10.28 9.90 14.29
C GLY A 68 -9.89 8.44 14.54
N GLY A 69 -9.03 7.87 13.70
CA GLY A 69 -8.70 6.45 13.70
C GLY A 69 -7.19 6.18 13.72
N PRO A 70 -6.78 4.95 13.39
CA PRO A 70 -5.38 4.57 13.40
C PRO A 70 -4.59 5.22 12.27
N PHE A 71 -3.30 5.42 12.51
CA PHE A 71 -2.31 5.57 11.44
C PHE A 71 -1.92 4.19 10.92
N ARG A 72 -1.86 4.03 9.60
CA ARG A 72 -1.38 2.81 8.95
C ARG A 72 -0.11 3.11 8.16
N LEU A 73 1.01 2.50 8.60
CA LEU A 73 2.25 2.55 7.84
C LEU A 73 2.07 1.76 6.55
N VAL A 74 2.31 2.40 5.40
CA VAL A 74 2.24 1.70 4.10
C VAL A 74 3.63 1.17 3.78
N ALA A 75 3.89 -0.09 4.12
CA ALA A 75 5.24 -0.65 4.02
C ALA A 75 5.58 -1.25 2.65
N LYS A 76 4.57 -1.60 1.85
CA LYS A 76 4.74 -2.33 0.59
C LYS A 76 3.73 -1.89 -0.46
N GLY A 77 4.17 -1.83 -1.73
CA GLY A 77 3.32 -1.69 -2.91
C GLY A 77 3.02 -3.03 -3.57
N ALA A 78 2.32 -3.03 -4.71
CA ALA A 78 1.93 -4.25 -5.41
C ALA A 78 3.13 -5.01 -6.03
N VAL A 79 4.25 -4.31 -6.27
CA VAL A 79 5.44 -4.87 -6.92
C VAL A 79 6.30 -5.62 -5.89
N ASP A 80 6.79 -6.79 -6.27
CA ASP A 80 7.70 -7.60 -5.47
C ASP A 80 8.91 -6.81 -4.98
N PHE A 81 9.27 -7.00 -3.71
CA PHE A 81 10.41 -6.33 -3.05
C PHE A 81 10.47 -4.79 -3.19
N ALA A 82 9.36 -4.13 -3.54
CA ALA A 82 9.28 -2.68 -3.68
C ALA A 82 8.32 -2.03 -2.67
N GLY A 83 8.66 -0.81 -2.27
CA GLY A 83 7.80 0.05 -1.44
C GLY A 83 6.81 0.85 -2.28
N ALA A 84 5.78 1.40 -1.62
CA ALA A 84 4.69 2.14 -2.27
C ALA A 84 4.90 3.67 -2.33
N VAL A 85 6.08 4.17 -1.98
CA VAL A 85 6.33 5.62 -1.95
C VAL A 85 6.10 6.27 -3.32
N PRO A 86 6.58 5.71 -4.46
CA PRO A 86 6.29 6.27 -5.79
C PRO A 86 4.79 6.38 -6.08
N ASP A 87 4.01 5.39 -5.62
CA ASP A 87 2.55 5.33 -5.81
C ASP A 87 1.82 6.39 -4.97
N LEU A 88 2.34 6.70 -3.79
CA LEU A 88 1.69 7.58 -2.82
C LEU A 88 2.17 9.03 -2.81
N ILE A 89 3.39 9.32 -3.26
CA ILE A 89 4.02 10.64 -3.08
C ILE A 89 3.22 11.78 -3.73
N GLY A 90 2.58 11.52 -4.89
CA GLY A 90 1.71 12.48 -5.57
C GLY A 90 0.39 12.80 -4.83
N TYR A 91 0.12 12.07 -3.75
CA TYR A 91 -1.04 12.25 -2.88
C TYR A 91 -0.67 12.81 -1.51
N CYS A 92 0.59 13.19 -1.26
CA CYS A 92 1.02 13.80 0.00
C CYS A 92 0.05 14.90 0.47
N GLY A 93 -0.48 14.76 1.68
CA GLY A 93 -1.43 15.69 2.29
C GLY A 93 -2.85 15.60 1.73
N ARG A 94 -3.16 14.70 0.80
CA ARG A 94 -4.48 14.52 0.19
C ARG A 94 -5.17 13.28 0.76
N GLU A 95 -6.51 13.31 0.76
CA GLU A 95 -7.30 12.12 1.04
C GLU A 95 -7.37 11.21 -0.19
N ILE A 96 -7.27 9.91 0.07
CA ILE A 96 -7.39 8.85 -0.93
C ILE A 96 -8.22 7.69 -0.37
N GLU A 97 -8.63 6.80 -1.25
CA GLU A 97 -8.92 5.42 -0.92
C GLU A 97 -7.79 4.54 -1.44
N ALA A 98 -7.27 3.68 -0.58
CA ALA A 98 -6.22 2.72 -0.88
C ALA A 98 -6.76 1.30 -0.70
N ASP A 99 -6.82 0.54 -1.78
CA ASP A 99 -7.19 -0.87 -1.76
C ASP A 99 -5.92 -1.71 -1.56
N GLY A 100 -5.99 -2.68 -0.65
CA GLY A 100 -4.81 -3.45 -0.27
C GLY A 100 -5.04 -4.44 0.85
N LEU A 101 -3.95 -4.89 1.46
CA LEU A 101 -3.93 -5.87 2.54
C LEU A 101 -3.49 -5.20 3.83
N LEU A 102 -4.36 -5.24 4.85
CA LEU A 102 -3.94 -5.00 6.22
C LEU A 102 -3.30 -6.27 6.77
N ILE A 103 -2.02 -6.21 7.10
CA ILE A 103 -1.33 -7.27 7.81
C ILE A 103 -1.39 -6.92 9.29
N GLU A 104 -2.06 -7.75 10.09
CA GLU A 104 -2.24 -7.51 11.52
C GLU A 104 -1.84 -8.75 12.32
N THR A 105 -0.70 -8.67 13.00
CA THR A 105 -0.20 -9.67 13.93
C THR A 105 0.11 -9.03 15.29
N PRO A 106 0.34 -9.81 16.36
CA PRO A 106 0.76 -9.26 17.65
C PRO A 106 2.06 -8.44 17.58
N GLU A 107 2.95 -8.72 16.62
CA GLU A 107 4.25 -8.09 16.45
C GLU A 107 4.18 -6.80 15.62
N ILE A 108 3.32 -6.78 14.59
CA ILE A 108 3.31 -5.67 13.64
C ILE A 108 1.94 -5.47 12.98
N VAL A 109 1.63 -4.20 12.70
CA VAL A 109 0.48 -3.83 11.89
C VAL A 109 0.92 -2.96 10.72
N LEU A 110 0.81 -3.49 9.50
CA LEU A 110 1.23 -2.84 8.26
C LEU A 110 0.10 -2.83 7.24
N PHE A 111 0.15 -1.88 6.31
CA PHE A 111 -0.72 -1.88 5.14
C PHE A 111 0.10 -2.03 3.86
N PHE A 112 -0.31 -2.98 3.01
CA PHE A 112 0.28 -3.23 1.70
C PHE A 112 -0.71 -2.75 0.65
N VAL A 113 -0.37 -1.67 -0.04
CA VAL A 113 -1.27 -1.07 -1.03
C VAL A 113 -1.12 -1.77 -2.37
N GLN A 114 -2.25 -2.08 -3.00
CA GLN A 114 -2.31 -2.67 -4.34
C GLN A 114 -2.96 -1.73 -5.34
N GLY A 115 -3.83 -0.81 -4.89
CA GLY A 115 -4.40 0.23 -5.73
C GLY A 115 -4.76 1.50 -4.96
N VAL A 116 -4.76 2.63 -5.66
CA VAL A 116 -5.06 3.96 -5.10
C VAL A 116 -6.04 4.72 -5.99
N ARG A 117 -7.02 5.41 -5.38
CA ARG A 117 -7.88 6.37 -6.07
C ARG A 117 -8.13 7.60 -5.22
N SER A 118 -8.23 8.76 -5.87
CA SER A 118 -8.68 10.00 -5.22
C SER A 118 -10.17 10.28 -5.43
N ASP A 119 -10.78 9.68 -6.45
CA ASP A 119 -12.22 9.74 -6.71
C ASP A 119 -12.85 8.40 -6.34
N ALA A 120 -13.76 8.41 -5.37
CA ALA A 120 -14.43 7.20 -4.88
C ALA A 120 -15.32 6.52 -5.93
N SER A 121 -15.69 7.24 -7.01
CA SER A 121 -16.44 6.68 -8.14
C SER A 121 -15.54 6.12 -9.25
N GLY A 122 -14.24 6.43 -9.21
CA GLY A 122 -13.25 6.00 -10.19
C GLY A 122 -12.65 4.62 -9.90
N PRO A 123 -11.98 4.01 -10.89
CA PRO A 123 -11.20 2.79 -10.68
C PRO A 123 -9.98 3.07 -9.81
N PHE A 124 -9.48 2.04 -9.13
CA PHE A 124 -8.16 2.09 -8.50
C PHE A 124 -7.06 2.08 -9.56
N ALA A 125 -6.13 3.04 -9.47
CA ALA A 125 -4.87 2.96 -10.19
C ALA A 125 -3.98 1.93 -9.50
N PRO A 126 -3.32 1.01 -10.24
CA PRO A 126 -2.45 0.01 -9.63
C PRO A 126 -1.26 0.67 -8.93
N ALA A 127 -0.83 0.09 -7.81
CA ALA A 127 0.36 0.50 -7.07
C ALA A 127 1.63 -0.14 -7.68
N ASP A 128 1.88 0.15 -8.95
CA ASP A 128 2.96 -0.42 -9.77
C ASP A 128 3.98 0.62 -10.29
N ARG A 129 3.88 1.88 -9.82
CA ARG A 129 4.70 2.98 -10.34
C ARG A 129 6.19 2.73 -10.15
N PHE A 130 6.59 2.06 -9.07
CA PHE A 130 7.98 1.65 -8.89
C PHE A 130 8.50 0.87 -10.10
N LYS A 131 7.76 -0.15 -10.56
CA LYS A 131 8.19 -0.98 -11.70
C LYS A 131 8.24 -0.15 -12.97
N ALA A 132 7.23 0.68 -13.22
CA ALA A 132 7.22 1.56 -14.39
C ALA A 132 8.43 2.50 -14.42
N GLU A 133 8.78 3.12 -13.29
CA GLU A 133 9.94 4.00 -13.17
C GLU A 133 11.28 3.25 -13.30
N TRP A 134 11.36 2.05 -12.72
CA TRP A 134 12.54 1.20 -12.85
C TRP A 134 12.75 0.76 -14.30
N GLU A 135 11.70 0.28 -14.97
CA GLU A 135 11.78 -0.15 -16.38
C GLU A 135 12.11 1.02 -17.32
N ALA A 136 11.64 2.23 -17.03
CA ALA A 136 12.00 3.43 -17.79
C ALA A 136 13.51 3.74 -17.71
N ARG A 137 14.19 3.36 -16.62
CA ARG A 137 15.63 3.58 -16.42
C ARG A 137 16.48 2.41 -16.92
N HIS A 138 15.97 1.18 -16.85
CA HIS A 138 16.78 -0.04 -16.99
C HIS A 138 16.31 -0.98 -18.11
N GLY A 139 15.18 -0.68 -18.75
CA GLY A 139 14.52 -1.59 -19.70
C GLY A 139 13.58 -2.57 -19.00
N ARG A 140 12.75 -3.28 -19.77
CA ARG A 140 11.76 -4.22 -19.24
C ARG A 140 12.44 -5.47 -18.68
N ALA A 141 11.97 -5.94 -17.53
CA ALA A 141 12.38 -7.20 -16.93
C ALA A 141 11.20 -7.88 -16.23
N GLU A 142 11.13 -9.21 -16.34
CA GLU A 142 10.13 -10.00 -15.62
C GLU A 142 10.31 -9.84 -14.11
N GLU A 143 11.51 -10.18 -13.63
CA GLU A 143 11.94 -10.04 -12.24
C GLU A 143 12.92 -8.87 -12.11
N TRP A 144 12.39 -7.67 -11.89
CA TRP A 144 13.20 -6.44 -11.81
C TRP A 144 14.35 -6.56 -10.81
N TRP A 145 14.15 -7.23 -9.68
CA TRP A 145 15.15 -7.35 -8.60
C TRP A 145 16.35 -8.23 -8.99
N ARG A 146 16.19 -9.16 -9.94
CA ARG A 146 17.32 -9.93 -10.50
C ARG A 146 18.03 -9.15 -11.60
N ALA A 147 17.31 -8.29 -12.30
CA ALA A 147 17.86 -7.43 -13.34
C ALA A 147 18.44 -6.11 -12.80
N ASP A 148 18.25 -5.80 -11.52
CA ASP A 148 18.65 -4.53 -10.92
C ASP A 148 20.19 -4.36 -10.91
N PRO A 149 20.72 -3.33 -11.58
CA PRO A 149 22.17 -3.16 -11.71
C PRO A 149 22.83 -2.81 -10.37
N GLU A 150 22.12 -2.14 -9.45
CA GLU A 150 22.66 -1.79 -8.14
C GLU A 150 22.75 -3.03 -7.24
N ALA A 151 21.68 -3.83 -7.18
CA ALA A 151 21.67 -5.10 -6.48
C ALA A 151 22.76 -6.04 -7.03
N ASN A 152 22.89 -6.15 -8.34
CA ASN A 152 23.92 -6.98 -8.98
C ASN A 152 25.34 -6.50 -8.66
N ARG A 153 25.55 -5.18 -8.58
CA ARG A 153 26.83 -4.60 -8.13
C ARG A 153 27.14 -4.97 -6.68
N ILE A 154 26.18 -4.79 -5.77
CA ILE A 154 26.33 -5.14 -4.34
C ILE A 154 26.63 -6.63 -4.17
N LEU A 155 25.91 -7.50 -4.89
CA LEU A 155 26.11 -8.94 -4.86
C LEU A 155 27.51 -9.34 -5.36
N ALA A 156 28.04 -8.64 -6.37
CA ALA A 156 29.40 -8.89 -6.87
C ALA A 156 30.48 -8.46 -5.87
N GLU A 157 30.26 -7.37 -5.14
CA GLU A 157 31.22 -6.80 -4.18
C GLU A 157 31.22 -7.54 -2.82
N ASP A 158 30.03 -7.86 -2.32
CA ASP A 158 29.82 -8.33 -0.94
C ASP A 158 29.25 -9.74 -0.86
N GLY A 159 28.86 -10.34 -1.99
CA GLY A 159 28.25 -11.67 -2.01
C GLY A 159 26.78 -11.68 -1.55
N PRO A 160 26.12 -12.85 -1.62
CA PRO A 160 24.68 -12.99 -1.42
C PRO A 160 24.18 -12.73 0.01
N TYR A 161 25.10 -12.67 0.98
CA TYR A 161 24.77 -12.34 2.37
C TYR A 161 25.18 -10.92 2.78
N GLY A 162 25.72 -10.12 1.85
CA GLY A 162 26.28 -8.82 2.18
C GLY A 162 27.54 -8.91 3.06
N ILE A 163 28.24 -10.05 3.04
CA ILE A 163 29.47 -10.31 3.78
C ILE A 163 30.48 -10.92 2.81
N ARG A 164 31.51 -10.14 2.46
CA ARG A 164 32.53 -10.56 1.49
C ARG A 164 33.15 -11.91 1.89
N GLY A 165 33.15 -12.84 0.94
CA GLY A 165 33.72 -14.17 1.11
C GLY A 165 32.81 -15.20 1.79
N LEU A 166 31.63 -14.79 2.29
CA LEU A 166 30.64 -15.73 2.83
C LEU A 166 29.74 -16.24 1.69
N ALA A 167 29.84 -17.53 1.41
CA ALA A 167 29.01 -18.21 0.41
C ALA A 167 27.92 -19.07 1.06
N PRO A 168 26.76 -19.25 0.40
CA PRO A 168 25.75 -20.19 0.84
C PRO A 168 26.33 -21.60 0.90
N LYS A 169 25.90 -22.39 1.88
CA LYS A 169 26.20 -23.82 1.86
C LYS A 169 25.64 -24.42 0.57
N PRO A 170 26.37 -25.35 -0.09
CA PRO A 170 25.82 -26.09 -1.23
C PRO A 170 24.47 -26.68 -0.83
N LYS A 171 23.48 -26.57 -1.72
CA LYS A 171 22.21 -27.27 -1.51
C LYS A 171 22.52 -28.79 -1.44
N PRO A 172 21.90 -29.53 -0.51
CA PRO A 172 22.02 -30.98 -0.46
C PRO A 172 21.48 -31.64 -1.73
#